data_AF-D8IV07-F1
#
_entry.id   AF-D8IV07-F1
#
_cell.length_a   1.000
_cell.length_b   1.000
_cell.length_c   1.000
_cell.angle_alpha   90.00
_cell.angle_beta   90.00
_cell.angle_gamma   90.00
#
_symmetry.space_group_name_H-M   'P 1'
#
loop_
_entity.id
_entity.type
_entity.pdbx_description
1 polymer ?
#
loop_
_entity_poly.entity_id
_entity_poly.type
_entity_poly.pdbx_seq_one_letter_code
_entity_poly.pdbx_strand_id
1 'polypeptide(L)'
;MRFSNTTKGFYPETEQYAQLPEDVIEVTAQQYERAMHLAAGERLEVVDGELVIVAAVAPDDEERQARALAAALEAVERMYEEHMARLLGWPTQAEKDSWALKLGIAHRIDAGQEPGITNEAFLEGAGLSTREARSEWAEKVLAKSSRHARAAGIAERLRKQSRTALQTAPSGTSLAAILQTHRTLAEQALTAFERDN
;
A
#
# COMPACT_ATOMS: atom_id res chain seq x y z
N MET A 1 -14.86 13.53 -42.52
CA MET A 1 -15.21 12.97 -41.19
C MET A 1 -15.82 14.11 -40.39
N ARG A 2 -16.73 13.83 -39.46
CA ARG A 2 -17.40 14.88 -38.68
C ARG A 2 -17.16 14.72 -37.18
N PHE A 3 -17.11 15.80 -36.41
CA PHE A 3 -16.90 15.78 -34.95
C PHE A 3 -17.88 16.72 -34.25
N SER A 4 -18.40 16.32 -33.07
CA SER A 4 -19.20 17.20 -32.20
C SER A 4 -18.48 17.44 -30.88
N ASN A 5 -18.35 18.70 -30.50
CA ASN A 5 -17.71 19.14 -29.28
C ASN A 5 -18.55 18.82 -28.02
N THR A 6 -19.87 18.82 -28.15
CA THR A 6 -20.83 18.51 -27.09
C THR A 6 -20.81 17.02 -26.77
N THR A 7 -20.86 16.16 -27.78
CA THR A 7 -20.90 14.70 -27.57
C THR A 7 -19.51 14.06 -27.47
N LYS A 8 -18.46 14.80 -27.86
CA LYS A 8 -17.08 14.31 -28.00
C LYS A 8 -16.96 13.10 -28.94
N GLY A 9 -17.92 12.94 -29.86
CA GLY A 9 -18.01 11.82 -30.81
C GLY A 9 -17.60 12.19 -32.24
N PHE A 10 -17.07 11.20 -32.96
CA PHE A 10 -16.84 11.27 -34.41
C PHE A 10 -17.99 10.59 -35.17
N TYR A 11 -18.39 11.18 -36.29
CA TYR A 11 -19.54 10.76 -37.12
C TYR A 11 -19.09 10.57 -38.58
N PRO A 12 -18.71 9.34 -38.99
CA PRO A 12 -18.42 9.01 -40.39
C PRO A 12 -19.49 9.53 -41.37
N GLU A 13 -19.08 10.02 -42.52
CA GLU A 13 -20.02 10.45 -43.59
C GLU A 13 -20.67 9.26 -44.30
N THR A 14 -20.07 8.08 -44.19
CA THR A 14 -20.58 6.83 -44.75
C THR A 14 -21.79 6.28 -44.01
N GLU A 15 -22.08 6.78 -42.81
CA GLU A 15 -23.21 6.35 -41.98
C GLU A 15 -24.36 7.37 -42.03
N GLN A 16 -25.59 6.85 -42.10
CA GLN A 16 -26.80 7.66 -41.99
C GLN A 16 -27.24 7.75 -40.53
N TYR A 17 -27.14 8.96 -39.97
CA TYR A 17 -27.64 9.26 -38.63
C TYR A 17 -29.02 9.92 -38.75
N ALA A 18 -29.96 9.49 -37.90
CA ALA A 18 -31.31 10.05 -37.87
C ALA A 18 -31.32 11.53 -37.44
N GLN A 19 -30.41 11.90 -36.52
CA GLN A 19 -30.19 13.26 -36.08
C GLN A 19 -28.72 13.42 -35.68
N LEU A 20 -28.09 14.50 -36.17
CA LEU A 20 -26.74 14.89 -35.77
C LEU A 20 -26.82 16.03 -34.75
N PRO A 21 -25.84 16.14 -33.82
CA PRO A 21 -25.71 17.33 -32.98
C PRO A 21 -25.57 18.60 -33.81
N GLU A 22 -26.10 19.72 -33.31
CA GLU A 22 -26.05 21.02 -34.01
C GLU A 22 -24.64 21.60 -34.10
N ASP A 23 -23.73 21.16 -33.24
CA ASP A 23 -22.35 21.64 -33.12
C ASP A 23 -21.34 20.81 -33.94
N VAL A 24 -21.84 20.01 -34.89
CA VAL A 24 -20.99 19.18 -35.74
C VAL A 24 -20.16 20.04 -36.69
N ILE A 25 -18.85 19.80 -36.70
CA ILE A 25 -17.90 20.37 -37.65
C ILE A 25 -17.31 19.29 -38.56
N GLU A 26 -16.88 19.69 -39.75
CA GLU A 26 -16.05 18.85 -40.60
C GLU A 26 -14.61 18.81 -40.07
N VAL A 27 -14.02 17.61 -40.06
CA VAL A 27 -12.64 17.39 -39.66
C VAL A 27 -11.90 16.62 -40.74
N THR A 28 -10.66 17.05 -40.98
CA THR A 28 -9.76 16.41 -41.94
C THR A 28 -9.31 15.04 -41.43
N ALA A 29 -8.87 14.17 -42.34
CA ALA A 29 -8.30 12.87 -41.97
C ALA A 29 -7.09 13.03 -41.02
N GLN A 30 -6.25 14.04 -41.24
CA GLN A 30 -5.12 14.34 -40.37
C GLN A 30 -5.55 14.76 -38.96
N GLN A 31 -6.60 15.58 -38.82
CA GLN A 31 -7.15 15.95 -37.51
C GLN A 31 -7.74 14.74 -36.79
N TYR A 32 -8.44 13.87 -37.51
CA TYR A 32 -8.98 12.62 -36.97
C TYR A 32 -7.86 11.70 -36.47
N GLU A 33 -6.82 11.45 -37.27
CA GLU A 33 -5.68 10.63 -36.86
C GLU A 33 -5.00 11.18 -35.61
N ARG A 34 -4.75 12.50 -35.56
CA ARG A 34 -4.21 13.15 -34.36
C ARG A 34 -5.09 12.97 -33.14
N ALA A 35 -6.41 13.07 -33.31
CA ALA A 35 -7.37 12.87 -32.23
C ALA A 35 -7.45 11.41 -31.75
N MET A 36 -7.19 10.43 -32.63
CA MET A 36 -7.09 9.01 -32.23
C MET A 36 -5.80 8.70 -31.46
N HIS A 37 -4.78 9.55 -31.58
CA HIS A 37 -3.52 9.46 -30.85
C HIS A 37 -3.42 10.44 -29.68
N LEU A 38 -4.57 10.84 -29.12
CA LEU A 38 -4.64 11.75 -27.97
C LEU A 38 -3.83 11.18 -26.78
N ALA A 39 -2.87 11.96 -26.27
CA ALA A 39 -2.11 11.56 -25.11
C ALA A 39 -2.96 11.66 -23.83
N ALA A 40 -2.55 10.93 -22.78
CA ALA A 40 -3.25 10.96 -21.50
C ALA A 40 -3.30 12.39 -20.93
N GLY A 41 -4.51 12.89 -20.68
CA GLY A 41 -4.75 14.22 -20.13
C GLY A 41 -4.95 15.33 -21.16
N GLU A 42 -4.67 15.09 -22.44
CA GLU A 42 -5.08 16.01 -23.51
C GLU A 42 -6.59 15.92 -23.74
N ARG A 43 -7.17 16.97 -24.31
CA ARG A 43 -8.59 17.00 -24.66
C ARG A 43 -8.83 17.60 -26.02
N LEU A 44 -9.91 17.14 -26.66
CA LEU A 44 -10.40 17.68 -27.92
C LEU A 44 -11.32 18.87 -27.64
N GLU A 45 -11.03 20.01 -28.27
CA GLU A 45 -11.91 21.18 -28.30
C GLU A 45 -12.08 21.68 -29.73
N VAL A 46 -13.15 22.44 -29.95
CA VAL A 46 -13.39 23.16 -31.20
C VAL A 46 -13.17 24.65 -30.92
N VAL A 47 -12.18 25.24 -31.60
CA VAL A 47 -11.83 26.66 -31.50
C VAL A 47 -11.92 27.25 -32.90
N ASP A 48 -12.72 28.30 -33.07
CA ASP A 48 -12.95 28.97 -34.36
C ASP A 48 -13.37 28.01 -35.50
N GLY A 49 -14.13 26.97 -35.17
CA GLY A 49 -14.62 25.97 -36.13
C GLY A 49 -13.63 24.87 -36.47
N GLU A 50 -12.43 24.86 -35.87
CA GLU A 50 -11.43 23.82 -36.10
C GLU A 50 -11.26 22.92 -34.88
N LEU A 51 -11.06 21.62 -35.13
CA LEU A 51 -10.70 20.66 -34.09
C LEU A 51 -9.24 20.88 -33.67
N VAL A 52 -9.05 21.24 -32.40
CA VAL A 52 -7.75 21.43 -31.77
C VAL A 52 -7.55 20.45 -30.60
N ILE A 53 -6.30 20.04 -30.40
CA ILE A 53 -5.89 19.29 -29.22
C ILE A 53 -5.40 20.30 -28.20
N VAL A 54 -6.10 20.40 -27.08
CA VAL A 54 -5.68 21.19 -25.93
C VAL A 54 -4.80 20.30 -25.07
N ALA A 55 -3.54 20.73 -24.91
CA ALA A 55 -2.59 20.03 -24.08
C ALA A 55 -3.12 19.89 -22.64
N ALA A 56 -2.76 18.79 -21.97
CA ALA A 56 -3.01 18.65 -20.54
C ALA A 56 -2.46 19.89 -19.81
N VAL A 57 -3.28 20.52 -18.96
CA VAL A 57 -2.77 21.55 -18.06
C VAL A 57 -1.71 20.88 -17.19
N ALA A 58 -0.47 21.37 -17.26
CA ALA A 58 0.59 20.84 -16.42
C ALA A 58 0.13 20.95 -14.95
N PRO A 59 0.25 19.88 -14.13
CA PRO A 59 -0.14 19.96 -12.73
C PRO A 59 0.61 21.12 -12.08
N ASP A 60 -0.13 21.94 -11.35
CA ASP A 60 0.47 23.05 -10.61
C ASP A 60 1.39 22.53 -9.50
N ASP A 61 2.13 23.44 -8.86
CA ASP A 61 3.06 23.07 -7.79
C ASP A 61 2.37 22.37 -6.62
N GLU A 62 1.11 22.70 -6.34
CA GLU A 62 0.33 22.11 -5.27
C GLU A 62 -0.02 20.65 -5.60
N GLU A 63 -0.52 20.38 -6.81
CA GLU A 63 -0.85 19.03 -7.26
C GLU A 63 0.41 18.14 -7.36
N ARG A 64 1.52 18.70 -7.85
CA ARG A 64 2.82 17.99 -7.87
C ARG A 64 3.26 17.63 -6.45
N GLN A 65 3.18 18.56 -5.51
CA GLN A 65 3.55 18.34 -4.11
C GLN A 65 2.63 17.29 -3.45
N ALA A 66 1.32 17.34 -3.71
CA ALA A 66 0.36 16.37 -3.19
C ALA A 66 0.63 14.94 -3.72
N ARG A 67 0.91 14.79 -5.01
CA ARG A 67 1.30 13.50 -5.62
C ARG A 67 2.62 12.97 -5.02
N ALA A 68 3.62 13.84 -4.85
CA ALA A 68 4.89 13.48 -4.24
C ALA A 68 4.72 13.02 -2.78
N LEU A 69 3.87 13.71 -2.00
CA LEU A 69 3.54 13.30 -0.63
C LEU A 69 2.82 11.95 -0.59
N ALA A 70 1.84 11.73 -1.48
CA ALA A 70 1.12 10.46 -1.56
C ALA A 70 2.08 9.29 -1.86
N ALA A 71 2.97 9.46 -2.84
CA ALA A 71 3.99 8.47 -3.17
C ALA A 71 4.97 8.22 -2.01
N ALA A 72 5.36 9.27 -1.29
CA ALA A 72 6.24 9.15 -0.12
C ALA A 72 5.56 8.38 1.02
N LEU A 73 4.27 8.62 1.27
CA LEU A 73 3.50 7.88 2.27
C LEU A 73 3.39 6.40 1.89
N GLU A 74 3.15 6.07 0.62
CA GLU A 74 3.14 4.69 0.16
C GLU A 74 4.50 4.00 0.35
N ALA A 75 5.61 4.72 0.10
CA ALA A 75 6.95 4.21 0.34
C ALA A 75 7.20 3.88 1.83
N VAL A 76 6.63 4.66 2.76
CA VAL A 76 6.69 4.35 4.20
C VAL A 76 5.93 3.06 4.53
N GLU A 77 4.77 2.84 3.92
CA GLU A 77 3.98 1.62 4.14
C GLU A 77 4.73 0.37 3.66
N ARG A 78 5.31 0.45 2.45
CA ARG A 78 6.13 -0.63 1.90
C ARG A 78 7.34 -0.95 2.76
N MET A 79 8.05 0.09 3.22
CA MET A 79 9.18 -0.06 4.13
C MET A 79 8.76 -0.73 5.45
N TYR A 80 7.59 -0.38 6.00
CA TYR A 80 7.04 -1.02 7.19
C TYR A 80 6.78 -2.51 6.96
N GLU A 81 6.14 -2.87 5.85
CA GLU A 81 5.87 -4.27 5.50
C GLU A 81 7.17 -5.09 5.33
N GLU A 82 8.16 -4.54 4.62
CA GLU A 82 9.48 -5.15 4.42
C GLU A 82 10.20 -5.40 5.76
N HIS A 83 10.16 -4.41 6.66
CA HIS A 83 10.78 -4.52 7.98
C HIS A 83 10.06 -5.55 8.87
N MET A 84 8.73 -5.55 8.87
CA MET A 84 7.95 -6.55 9.60
C MET A 84 8.23 -7.96 9.10
N ALA A 85 8.28 -8.14 7.78
CA ALA A 85 8.63 -9.41 7.14
C ALA A 85 10.05 -9.87 7.50
N ARG A 86 11.03 -8.96 7.52
CA ARG A 86 12.41 -9.27 7.93
C ARG A 86 12.50 -9.67 9.39
N LEU A 87 11.85 -8.93 10.30
CA LEU A 87 11.95 -9.16 11.74
C LEU A 87 11.27 -10.45 12.21
N LEU A 88 10.16 -10.81 11.56
CA LEU A 88 9.23 -11.82 12.06
C LEU A 88 9.05 -13.01 11.11
N GLY A 89 9.67 -12.94 9.92
CA GLY A 89 9.34 -13.80 8.81
C GLY A 89 7.95 -13.49 8.24
N TRP A 90 7.55 -14.30 7.27
CA TRP A 90 6.18 -14.32 6.75
C TRP A 90 5.42 -15.44 7.46
N PRO A 91 4.75 -15.18 8.60
CA PRO A 91 3.93 -16.22 9.21
C PRO A 91 2.86 -16.64 8.22
N THR A 92 2.71 -17.95 8.05
CA THR A 92 1.65 -18.51 7.21
C THR A 92 0.28 -18.09 7.74
N GLN A 93 -0.76 -18.12 6.90
CA GLN A 93 -2.12 -17.80 7.37
C GLN A 93 -2.55 -18.76 8.50
N ALA A 94 -2.24 -20.04 8.37
CA ALA A 94 -2.48 -21.05 9.41
C ALA A 94 -1.76 -20.72 10.73
N GLU A 95 -0.53 -20.21 10.66
CA GLU A 95 0.17 -19.71 11.84
C GLU A 95 -0.59 -18.56 12.49
N LYS A 96 -0.94 -17.51 11.72
CA LYS A 96 -1.70 -16.36 12.22
C LYS A 96 -3.00 -16.77 12.91
N ASP A 97 -3.76 -17.67 12.29
CA ASP A 97 -5.04 -18.14 12.81
C ASP A 97 -4.88 -18.94 14.11
N SER A 98 -3.77 -19.69 14.24
CA SER A 98 -3.46 -20.49 15.43
C SER A 98 -2.87 -19.69 16.60
N TRP A 99 -2.48 -18.42 16.39
CA TRP A 99 -1.63 -17.70 17.35
C TRP A 99 -2.32 -17.41 18.68
N ALA A 100 -3.58 -16.97 18.62
CA ALA A 100 -4.37 -16.67 19.81
C ALA A 100 -4.58 -17.93 20.68
N LEU A 101 -4.86 -19.06 20.05
CA LEU A 101 -4.97 -20.36 20.73
C LEU A 101 -3.64 -20.74 21.40
N LYS A 102 -2.53 -20.72 20.65
CA LYS A 102 -1.20 -21.08 21.17
C LYS A 102 -0.81 -20.21 22.37
N LEU A 103 -1.04 -18.89 22.29
CA LEU A 103 -0.77 -17.97 23.40
C LEU A 103 -1.62 -18.24 24.63
N GLY A 104 -2.93 -18.49 24.45
CA GLY A 104 -3.82 -18.83 25.55
C GLY A 104 -3.41 -20.11 26.27
N ILE A 105 -2.99 -21.13 25.53
CA ILE A 105 -2.48 -22.39 26.10
C ILE A 105 -1.15 -22.13 26.84
N ALA A 106 -0.22 -21.41 26.21
CA ALA A 106 1.09 -21.14 26.80
C ALA A 106 0.99 -20.37 28.13
N HIS A 107 0.15 -19.33 28.21
CA HIS A 107 -0.09 -18.60 29.46
C HIS A 107 -0.68 -19.47 30.58
N ARG A 108 -1.56 -20.41 30.26
CA ARG A 108 -2.10 -21.34 31.26
C ARG A 108 -1.02 -22.27 31.81
N ILE A 109 -0.21 -22.84 30.92
CA ILE A 109 0.90 -23.72 31.31
C ILE A 109 1.90 -22.95 32.19
N ASP A 110 2.26 -21.73 31.80
CA ASP A 110 3.16 -20.84 32.55
C ASP A 110 2.60 -20.49 33.95
N ALA A 111 1.28 -20.26 34.04
CA ALA A 111 0.58 -20.06 35.32
C ALA A 111 0.38 -21.35 36.15
N GLY A 112 0.89 -22.50 35.69
CA GLY A 112 0.71 -23.80 36.35
C GLY A 112 -0.72 -24.35 36.30
N GLN A 113 -1.55 -23.84 35.40
CA GLN A 113 -2.93 -24.27 35.21
C GLN A 113 -3.02 -25.40 34.18
N GLU A 114 -3.86 -26.40 34.46
CA GLU A 114 -4.16 -27.43 33.45
C GLU A 114 -4.83 -26.80 32.24
N PRO A 115 -4.51 -27.21 31.00
CA PRO A 115 -5.24 -26.84 29.80
C PRO A 115 -6.70 -27.35 29.83
N GLY A 116 -7.63 -26.69 29.13
CA GLY A 116 -8.99 -27.20 28.96
C GLY A 116 -9.05 -28.38 27.97
N ILE A 117 -10.17 -29.10 27.93
CA ILE A 117 -10.35 -30.31 27.08
C ILE A 117 -9.96 -30.05 25.61
N THR A 118 -10.38 -28.92 25.03
CA THR A 118 -10.04 -28.55 23.64
C THR A 118 -8.55 -28.25 23.45
N ASN A 119 -7.88 -27.77 24.49
CA ASN A 119 -6.45 -27.46 24.46
C ASN A 119 -5.60 -28.72 24.63
N GLU A 120 -6.07 -29.69 25.40
CA GLU A 120 -5.43 -31.01 25.55
C GLU A 120 -5.35 -31.74 24.21
N ALA A 121 -6.46 -31.81 23.45
CA ALA A 121 -6.46 -32.42 22.13
C ALA A 121 -5.45 -31.77 21.16
N PHE A 122 -5.28 -30.44 21.24
CA PHE A 122 -4.27 -29.71 20.47
C PHE A 122 -2.85 -30.10 20.90
N LEU A 123 -2.56 -30.14 22.21
CA LEU A 123 -1.24 -30.49 22.73
C LEU A 123 -0.88 -31.95 22.39
N GLU A 124 -1.82 -32.87 22.53
CA GLU A 124 -1.65 -34.28 22.14
C GLU A 124 -1.40 -34.42 20.63
N GLY A 125 -2.21 -33.76 19.79
CA GLY A 125 -2.01 -33.76 18.33
C GLY A 125 -0.67 -33.15 17.90
N ALA A 126 -0.11 -32.25 18.71
CA ALA A 126 1.22 -31.68 18.52
C ALA A 126 2.35 -32.54 19.13
N GLY A 127 2.04 -33.69 19.74
CA GLY A 127 3.01 -34.59 20.37
C GLY A 127 3.56 -34.10 21.72
N LEU A 128 2.92 -33.12 22.36
CA LEU A 128 3.33 -32.52 23.63
C LEU A 128 2.72 -33.30 24.81
N SER A 129 3.12 -34.56 24.97
CA SER A 129 2.51 -35.49 25.93
C SER A 129 3.08 -35.39 27.35
N THR A 130 4.26 -34.77 27.54
CA THR A 130 4.89 -34.63 28.86
C THR A 130 4.77 -33.21 29.40
N ARG A 131 4.79 -33.07 30.73
CA ARG A 131 4.79 -31.76 31.40
C ARG A 131 5.99 -30.91 30.96
N GLU A 132 7.16 -31.53 30.88
CA GLU A 132 8.41 -30.85 30.45
C GLU A 132 8.30 -30.33 29.01
N ALA A 133 7.86 -31.16 28.06
CA ALA A 133 7.68 -30.74 26.66
C ALA A 133 6.66 -29.59 26.53
N ARG A 134 5.57 -29.64 27.30
CA ARG A 134 4.56 -28.58 27.35
C ARG A 134 5.12 -27.27 27.91
N SER A 135 5.91 -27.35 28.98
CA SER A 135 6.57 -26.18 29.58
C SER A 135 7.58 -25.54 28.62
N GLU A 136 8.47 -26.32 28.00
CA GLU A 136 9.41 -25.80 26.99
C GLU A 136 8.68 -25.18 25.79
N TRP A 137 7.61 -25.82 25.33
CA TRP A 137 6.80 -25.29 24.24
C TRP A 137 6.14 -23.96 24.63
N ALA A 138 5.56 -23.87 25.83
CA ALA A 138 4.93 -22.65 26.33
C ALA A 138 5.96 -21.50 26.43
N GLU A 139 7.14 -21.77 26.97
CA GLU A 139 8.25 -20.80 27.04
C GLU A 139 8.62 -20.28 25.64
N LYS A 140 8.78 -21.17 24.66
CA LYS A 140 9.08 -20.80 23.26
C LYS A 140 7.97 -19.92 22.65
N VAL A 141 6.70 -20.25 22.88
CA VAL A 141 5.56 -19.46 22.39
C VAL A 141 5.54 -18.07 23.02
N LEU A 142 5.74 -17.96 24.33
CA LEU A 142 5.76 -16.68 25.05
C LEU A 142 6.95 -15.81 24.66
N ALA A 143 8.14 -16.41 24.49
CA ALA A 143 9.33 -15.73 23.99
C ALA A 143 9.10 -15.19 22.56
N LYS A 144 8.54 -16.01 21.66
CA LYS A 144 8.21 -15.60 20.28
C LYS A 144 7.19 -14.47 20.25
N SER A 145 6.16 -14.53 21.10
CA SER A 145 5.16 -13.46 21.22
C SER A 145 5.75 -12.16 21.74
N SER A 146 6.57 -12.23 22.79
CA SER A 146 7.28 -11.06 23.34
C SER A 146 8.22 -10.43 22.31
N ARG A 147 8.92 -11.25 21.51
CA ARG A 147 9.73 -10.77 20.38
C ARG A 147 8.84 -10.11 19.31
N HIS A 148 7.70 -10.70 18.96
CA HIS A 148 6.76 -10.14 18.00
C HIS A 148 6.21 -8.78 18.44
N ALA A 149 5.74 -8.67 19.68
CA ALA A 149 5.22 -7.41 20.23
C ALA A 149 6.28 -6.30 20.21
N ARG A 150 7.52 -6.61 20.57
CA ARG A 150 8.64 -5.65 20.52
C ARG A 150 8.95 -5.21 19.08
N ALA A 151 9.03 -6.15 18.14
CA ALA A 151 9.25 -5.85 16.72
C ALA A 151 8.14 -4.95 16.15
N ALA A 152 6.87 -5.34 16.37
CA ALA A 152 5.71 -4.58 15.92
C ALA A 152 5.69 -3.16 16.51
N GLY A 153 6.01 -3.03 17.81
CA GLY A 153 6.10 -1.72 18.46
C GLY A 153 7.19 -0.81 17.89
N ILE A 154 8.37 -1.37 17.56
CA ILE A 154 9.45 -0.63 16.90
C ILE A 154 9.03 -0.18 15.49
N ALA A 155 8.50 -1.11 14.69
CA ALA A 155 8.10 -0.85 13.31
C ALA A 155 6.98 0.20 13.23
N GLU A 156 5.94 0.07 14.07
CA GLU A 156 4.81 1.02 14.10
C GLU A 156 5.26 2.41 14.56
N ARG A 157 6.16 2.49 15.55
CA ARG A 157 6.74 3.78 15.97
C ARG A 157 7.49 4.46 14.83
N LEU A 158 8.34 3.72 14.11
CA LEU A 158 9.10 4.24 12.97
C LEU A 158 8.19 4.69 11.82
N ARG A 159 7.15 3.88 11.52
CA ARG A 159 6.11 4.23 10.53
C ARG A 159 5.43 5.54 10.91
N LYS A 160 4.93 5.66 12.14
CA LYS A 160 4.27 6.87 12.64
C LYS A 160 5.19 8.09 12.57
N GLN A 161 6.43 7.97 13.03
CA GLN A 161 7.41 9.05 12.97
C GLN A 161 7.67 9.52 11.52
N SER A 162 7.82 8.58 10.58
CA SER A 162 8.04 8.90 9.16
C SER A 162 6.83 9.60 8.54
N ARG A 163 5.62 9.10 8.80
CA ARG A 163 4.36 9.71 8.33
C ARG A 163 4.20 11.13 8.87
N THR A 164 4.40 11.32 10.17
CA THR A 164 4.33 12.65 10.79
C THR A 164 5.36 13.59 10.16
N ALA A 165 6.62 13.17 10.02
CA ALA A 165 7.66 14.00 9.42
C ALA A 165 7.34 14.44 7.98
N LEU A 166 6.77 13.54 7.16
CA LEU A 166 6.33 13.85 5.80
C LEU A 166 5.14 14.82 5.78
N GLN A 167 4.14 14.60 6.63
CA GLN A 167 2.92 15.41 6.66
C GLN A 167 3.14 16.82 7.22
N THR A 168 4.13 16.98 8.11
CA THR A 168 4.48 18.28 8.69
C THR A 168 5.65 18.96 7.99
N ALA A 169 6.14 18.41 6.88
CA ALA A 169 7.27 18.96 6.15
C ALA A 169 6.91 20.34 5.56
N PRO A 170 7.70 21.39 5.80
CA PRO A 170 7.50 22.69 5.16
C PRO A 170 7.55 22.60 3.63
N SER A 171 6.81 23.46 2.93
CA SER A 171 6.88 23.56 1.47
C SER A 171 8.31 23.76 0.99
N GLY A 172 8.72 23.05 -0.06
CA GLY A 172 10.09 23.06 -0.58
C GLY A 172 11.06 22.11 0.15
N THR A 173 10.63 21.45 1.23
CA THR A 173 11.44 20.40 1.87
C THR A 173 11.53 19.18 0.96
N SER A 174 12.73 18.60 0.84
CA SER A 174 12.93 17.35 0.10
C SER A 174 12.30 16.17 0.84
N LEU A 175 11.14 15.71 0.38
CA LEU A 175 10.49 14.49 0.89
C LEU A 175 11.41 13.26 0.75
N ALA A 176 12.23 13.21 -0.30
CA ALA A 176 13.22 12.15 -0.51
C ALA A 176 14.30 12.14 0.58
N ALA A 177 14.75 13.31 1.05
CA ALA A 177 15.71 13.40 2.15
C ALA A 177 15.11 12.95 3.49
N ILE A 178 13.84 13.28 3.74
CA ILE A 178 13.09 12.78 4.91
C ILE A 178 13.02 11.26 4.86
N LEU A 179 12.57 10.68 3.72
CA LEU A 179 12.49 9.24 3.55
C LEU A 179 13.84 8.55 3.78
N GLN A 180 14.93 9.08 3.21
CA GLN A 180 16.25 8.49 3.39
C GLN A 180 16.72 8.53 4.84
N THR A 181 16.45 9.64 5.55
CA THR A 181 16.75 9.75 6.99
C THR A 181 16.01 8.68 7.79
N HIS A 182 14.72 8.51 7.52
CA HIS A 182 13.89 7.53 8.22
C HIS A 182 14.25 6.09 7.85
N ARG A 183 14.71 5.81 6.63
CA ARG A 183 15.26 4.51 6.24
C ARG A 183 16.48 4.16 7.09
N THR A 184 17.44 5.07 7.20
CA THR A 184 18.64 4.87 8.04
C THR A 184 18.28 4.62 9.51
N LEU A 185 17.35 5.41 10.07
CA LEU A 185 16.88 5.22 11.45
C LEU A 185 16.23 3.84 11.64
N ALA A 186 15.44 3.39 10.66
CA ALA A 186 14.82 2.08 10.71
C ALA A 186 15.86 0.95 10.64
N GLU A 187 16.85 1.04 9.74
CA GLU A 187 17.96 0.07 9.63
C GLU A 187 18.77 -0.04 10.94
N GLN A 188 19.04 1.09 11.59
CA GLN A 188 19.71 1.12 12.89
C GLN A 188 18.86 0.43 13.98
N ALA A 189 17.57 0.74 14.04
CA ALA A 189 16.66 0.12 14.99
C ALA A 189 16.51 -1.40 14.76
N LEU A 190 16.46 -1.84 13.50
CA LEU A 190 16.44 -3.25 13.12
C LEU A 190 17.71 -3.97 13.57
N THR A 191 18.86 -3.38 13.27
CA THR A 191 20.17 -3.94 13.66
C THR A 191 20.30 -4.05 15.18
N ALA A 192 19.84 -3.04 15.92
CA ALA A 192 19.81 -3.08 17.38
C ALA A 192 18.89 -4.21 17.88
N PHE A 193 17.68 -4.32 17.32
CA PHE A 193 16.74 -5.39 17.68
C PHE A 193 17.31 -6.79 17.38
N GLU A 194 17.99 -6.98 16.26
CA GLU A 194 18.62 -8.25 15.87
C GLU A 194 19.79 -8.63 16.80
N ARG A 195 20.46 -7.66 17.43
CA ARG A 195 21.54 -7.93 18.40
C ARG A 195 21.05 -8.29 19.79
N ASP A 196 19.88 -7.79 20.18
CA ASP A 196 19.30 -7.98 21.50
C ASP A 196 18.45 -9.26 21.63
N ASN A 197 18.35 -10.08 20.56
CA ASN A 197 17.54 -11.31 20.50
C ASN A 197 18.33 -12.47 19.92
#